data_AF-I3UFE7-F1
#
_entry.id   AF-I3UFE7-F1
#
_cell.length_a   1.000
_cell.length_b   1.000
_cell.length_c   1.000
_cell.angle_alpha   90.00
_cell.angle_beta   90.00
_cell.angle_gamma   90.00
#
_symmetry.space_group_name_H-M   'P 1'
#
loop_
_entity.id
_entity.type
_entity.pdbx_description
1 polymer ?
#
loop_
_entity_poly.entity_id
_entity_poly.type
_entity_poly.pdbx_seq_one_letter_code
_entity_poly.pdbx_strand_id
1 'polypeptide(L)' 'MAESKLVNAELTFDRDGLIEQIDIYKRLKQNGYLESAQKELESIERLLALVQQSHPTEFEALKARLAV' A
#
# COMPACT_ATOMS: atom_id res chain seq x y z
N MET A 1 -11.53 37.97 1.47
CA MET A 1 -10.37 37.16 1.94
C MET A 1 -10.63 35.76 1.45
N ALA A 2 -9.87 35.30 0.46
CA ALA A 2 -10.04 33.97 -0.12
C ALA A 2 -9.56 32.96 0.91
N GLU A 3 -10.48 32.18 1.45
CA GLU A 3 -10.17 31.11 2.40
C GLU A 3 -9.23 30.13 1.73
N SER A 4 -8.05 30.03 2.33
CA SER A 4 -6.95 29.21 1.88
C SER A 4 -7.43 27.78 1.64
N LYS A 5 -7.15 27.31 0.43
CA LYS A 5 -7.08 25.89 0.03
C LYS A 5 -6.47 25.05 1.15
N LEU A 6 -7.30 24.52 2.05
CA LEU A 6 -6.97 23.31 2.78
C LEU A 6 -7.34 22.18 1.83
N VAL A 7 -6.45 21.89 0.90
CA VAL A 7 -6.38 20.59 0.23
C VAL A 7 -5.93 19.59 1.30
N ASN A 8 -6.78 19.37 2.30
CA ASN A 8 -6.86 18.08 2.96
C ASN A 8 -7.65 17.21 1.99
N ALA A 9 -7.03 16.86 0.86
CA ALA A 9 -7.24 15.51 0.37
C ALA A 9 -6.68 14.68 1.52
N GLU A 10 -7.56 14.30 2.45
CA GLU A 10 -7.29 13.20 3.36
C GLU A 10 -6.55 12.18 2.51
N LEU A 11 -5.34 11.80 2.92
CA LEU A 11 -4.70 10.60 2.43
C LEU A 11 -5.59 9.45 2.91
N THR A 12 -6.78 9.34 2.31
CA THR A 12 -7.75 8.31 2.58
C THR A 12 -7.06 7.07 2.10
N PHE A 13 -6.62 6.28 3.05
CA PHE A 13 -5.96 5.02 2.81
C PHE A 13 -6.85 4.19 1.87
N ASP A 14 -6.38 3.99 0.64
CA ASP A 14 -7.08 3.19 -0.37
C ASP A 14 -6.72 1.72 -0.15
N ARG A 15 -7.54 1.06 0.65
CA ARG A 15 -7.36 -0.34 1.04
C ARG A 15 -7.35 -1.27 -0.17
N ASP A 16 -8.32 -1.10 -1.07
CA ASP A 16 -8.49 -1.95 -2.24
C ASP A 16 -7.31 -1.84 -3.20
N GLY A 17 -6.75 -0.64 -3.43
CA GLY A 17 -5.54 -0.44 -4.22
C GLY A 17 -4.32 -1.11 -3.61
N LEU A 18 -4.15 -1.04 -2.29
CA LEU A 18 -3.03 -1.72 -1.63
C LEU A 18 -3.19 -3.26 -1.67
N ILE A 19 -4.42 -3.76 -1.56
CA ILE A 19 -4.72 -5.19 -1.77
C ILE A 19 -4.36 -5.60 -3.21
N GLU A 20 -4.76 -4.81 -4.21
CA GLU A 20 -4.45 -5.09 -5.61
C GLU A 20 -2.95 -5.10 -5.87
N GLN A 21 -2.19 -4.14 -5.32
CA GLN A 21 -0.73 -4.13 -5.41
C GLN A 21 -0.10 -5.38 -4.78
N ILE A 22 -0.60 -5.84 -3.62
CA ILE A 22 -0.13 -7.08 -3.00
C ILE A 22 -0.40 -8.28 -3.94
N ASP A 23 -1.56 -8.35 -4.58
CA ASP A 23 -1.88 -9.40 -5.55
C ASP A 23 -1.03 -9.33 -6.82
N ILE A 24 -0.66 -8.12 -7.28
CA ILE A 24 0.29 -7.92 -8.38
C ILE A 24 1.68 -8.41 -7.97
N TYR A 25 2.18 -8.01 -6.79
CA TYR A 25 3.46 -8.47 -6.24
C TYR A 25 3.54 -10.01 -6.21
N LYS A 26 2.50 -10.68 -5.69
CA LYS A 26 2.44 -12.15 -5.65
C LYS A 26 2.50 -12.77 -7.03
N ARG A 27 1.74 -12.23 -7.99
CA ARG A 27 1.76 -12.69 -9.39
C ARG A 27 3.13 -12.46 -10.03
N LEU A 28 3.78 -11.32 -9.81
CA LEU A 28 5.12 -11.05 -10.33
C LEU A 28 6.14 -12.03 -9.77
N LYS A 29 6.11 -12.29 -8.46
CA LYS A 29 6.97 -13.26 -7.78
C LYS A 29 6.75 -14.68 -8.30
N GLN A 30 5.49 -15.11 -8.45
CA GLN A 30 5.13 -16.44 -8.95
C GLN A 30 5.58 -16.66 -10.41
N ASN A 31 5.50 -15.63 -11.25
CA ASN A 31 5.90 -15.70 -12.65
C ASN A 31 7.41 -15.46 -12.89
N GLY A 32 8.20 -15.28 -11.81
CA GLY A 32 9.65 -15.09 -11.91
C GLY A 32 10.11 -13.69 -12.30
N TYR A 33 9.23 -12.68 -12.28
CA TYR A 33 9.58 -11.28 -12.53
C TYR A 33 10.18 -10.62 -11.27
N LEU A 34 11.37 -11.07 -10.86
CA LEU A 34 11.97 -10.71 -9.57
C LEU A 34 12.22 -9.21 -9.42
N GLU A 35 12.74 -8.52 -10.44
CA GLU A 35 13.01 -7.08 -10.37
C GLU A 35 11.71 -6.26 -10.23
N SER A 36 10.67 -6.61 -10.99
CA SER A 36 9.36 -5.96 -10.88
C SER A 36 8.70 -6.27 -9.54
N ALA A 37 8.80 -7.51 -9.06
CA ALA A 37 8.30 -7.89 -7.74
C ALA A 37 9.00 -7.11 -6.63
N GLN A 38 10.32 -6.89 -6.74
CA GLN A 38 11.06 -6.10 -5.76
C GLN A 38 10.60 -4.64 -5.74
N LYS A 39 10.42 -4.01 -6.92
CA LYS A 39 9.91 -2.64 -7.02
C LYS A 39 8.51 -2.50 -6.44
N GLU A 40 7.64 -3.47 -6.72
CA GLU A 40 6.27 -3.48 -6.18
C GLU A 40 6.29 -3.67 -4.66
N LEU A 41 7.15 -4.54 -4.14
CA LEU A 41 7.32 -4.75 -2.70
C LEU A 41 7.76 -3.45 -1.99
N GLU A 42 8.76 -2.74 -2.53
CA GLU A 42 9.21 -1.46 -1.97
C GLU A 42 8.07 -0.42 -1.93
N SER A 43 7.21 -0.41 -2.96
CA SER A 43 6.02 0.46 -3.02
C SER A 43 5.01 0.10 -1.93
N ILE A 44 4.71 -1.19 -1.79
CA ILE A 44 3.80 -1.73 -0.76
C ILE A 44 4.32 -1.41 0.65
N GLU A 45 5.60 -1.61 0.92
CA GLU A 45 6.20 -1.35 2.24
C GLU A 45 6.12 0.13 2.63
N ARG A 46 6.33 1.05 1.68
CA ARG A 46 6.16 2.50 1.93
C ARG A 46 4.72 2.84 2.28
N LEU A 47 3.75 2.27 1.56
CA LEU A 47 2.34 2.48 1.84
C LEU A 47 1.95 1.87 3.19
N LEU A 48 2.40 0.65 3.49
CA LEU A 48 2.17 0.01 4.78
C LEU A 48 2.70 0.85 5.96
N ALA A 49 3.85 1.51 5.82
CA ALA A 49 4.38 2.41 6.85
C ALA A 49 3.49 3.64 7.10
N LEU A 50 2.78 4.13 6.08
CA LEU A 50 1.78 5.19 6.22
C LEU A 50 0.51 4.65 6.88
N VAL A 51 0.04 3.47 6.46
CA VAL A 51 -1.13 2.80 7.03
C VAL A 51 -0.92 2.46 8.49
N GLN A 52 0.30 2.06 8.89
CA GLN A 52 0.61 1.75 10.29
C GLN A 52 0.36 2.94 11.23
N GLN A 53 0.61 4.16 10.76
CA GLN A 53 0.47 5.38 11.58
C GLN A 53 -1.00 5.81 11.75
N SER A 54 -1.83 5.58 10.74
CA SER A 54 -3.22 6.06 10.71
C SER A 54 -4.25 4.95 10.98
N HIS A 55 -3.97 3.72 10.55
CA HIS A 55 -4.89 2.58 10.53
C HIS A 55 -4.17 1.26 10.95
N PRO A 56 -3.76 1.11 12.21
CA PRO A 56 -2.96 -0.03 12.68
C PRO A 56 -3.67 -1.39 12.49
N THR A 57 -5.00 -1.45 12.62
CA THR A 57 -5.77 -2.68 12.37
C THR A 57 -5.68 -3.14 10.92
N GLU A 58 -5.77 -2.19 9.97
CA GLU A 58 -5.68 -2.48 8.55
C GLU A 58 -4.25 -2.85 8.14
N PHE A 59 -3.26 -2.20 8.74
CA PHE A 59 -1.85 -2.57 8.57
C PHE A 59 -1.60 -4.04 8.91
N GLU A 60 -2.08 -4.53 10.05
CA GLU A 60 -1.89 -5.93 10.45
C GLU A 60 -2.56 -6.90 9.45
N ALA A 61 -3.76 -6.58 8.98
CA ALA A 61 -4.46 -7.39 7.97
C ALA A 61 -3.71 -7.44 6.63
N LEU A 62 -3.21 -6.29 6.16
CA LEU A 62 -2.45 -6.19 4.91
C LEU A 62 -1.07 -6.85 5.01
N LYS A 63 -0.39 -6.70 6.14
CA LYS A 63 0.89 -7.35 6.42
C LYS A 63 0.74 -8.87 6.45
N ALA A 64 -0.32 -9.38 7.08
CA ALA A 64 -0.64 -10.80 7.04
C ALA A 64 -0.91 -11.28 5.61
N ARG A 65 -1.60 -10.47 4.78
CA ARG A 65 -1.81 -10.79 3.37
C ARG A 65 -0.51 -10.83 2.58
N LEU A 66 0.43 -9.92 2.84
CA LEU A 66 1.73 -9.86 2.15
C LEU A 66 2.64 -11.06 2.47
N ALA A 67 2.54 -11.61 3.68
CA ALA A 67 3.37 -12.72 4.14
C ALA A 67 3.01 -14.11 3.55
N VAL A 68 1.84 -14.23 2.92
CA VAL A 68 1.31 -15.46 2.30
C VAL A 68 1.64 -15.53 0.82
#